data_AF-A0A9P9BMM0-F1
#
_entry.id   AF-A0A9P9BMM0-F1
#
_cell.length_a   1.000
_cell.length_b   1.000
_cell.length_c   1.000
_cell.angle_alpha   90.00
_cell.angle_beta   90.00
_cell.angle_gamma   90.00
#
_symmetry.space_group_name_H-M   'P 1'
#
loop_
_entity.id
_entity.type
_entity.pdbx_description
1 polymer ?
#
loop_
_entity_poly.entity_id
_entity_poly.type
_entity_poly.pdbx_seq_one_letter_code
_entity_poly.pdbx_strand_id
1 'polypeptide(L)'
;MTQAQFPRVRCAHKKVTSGCKTCKRRRIRCDETRPKCLRCQRSKVDCDYGSAPPAAAQATPASSSRTASPQASELSPPESRPRADSGKCLEDLSVQPVSYKPDVILPQQPSLLDLTQRQSAFLDNFRTRVIDSLGLLAINKASIARTLMQQVVIDEDIRASALSIGALLHANESRKHKIHASGEHHVSNTGSWDEQTYEMAVQFHVKALSKFRERVAAKDPTLTRRLILVMSVLFVIFENILGDTKSVDRLMAITVHMLQDELCSMGRLGPSTSKTCDNGDEGVNEMNVLLFTMACMNSWALPSYPNQREAMSKIGDGTTSIRPPDPTMAISGWYEAYRLYFHRTAVWAFQTCTAVGLYGTATENMRSQQEGILAHYSTWLQMIRTRVDGATTEDELWKWTMVLFSSLGSQPLFACLFDREEMMYDLYTEYFREALDVFERQAAIAEGKSHLGLPQVTVWNRREIQVLLFIMICSRDIEIRMRAAALCRTYITVDSTWDEKAMLMAGTEWIKLEEACRNEDGIIPKEARLRWTRVDWNDTHTEVTVDFYNLSRHELTTVTVGGDTGFAHLLWTV
;
A
#
# COMPACT_ATOMS: atom_id res chain seq x y z
N MET A 1 -28.91 -33.59 14.45
CA MET A 1 -29.38 -32.60 15.44
C MET A 1 -28.69 -32.88 16.76
N THR A 2 -27.97 -31.90 17.34
CA THR A 2 -27.66 -31.74 18.79
C THR A 2 -26.70 -30.56 18.94
N GLN A 3 -27.03 -29.56 19.75
CA GLN A 3 -26.11 -28.45 20.07
C GLN A 3 -25.41 -28.72 21.40
N ALA A 4 -24.08 -28.62 21.44
CA ALA A 4 -23.33 -28.64 22.70
C ALA A 4 -23.35 -27.25 23.35
N GLN A 5 -23.71 -27.18 24.64
CA GLN A 5 -23.68 -25.94 25.41
C GLN A 5 -22.41 -25.88 26.27
N PHE A 6 -21.64 -24.80 26.15
CA PHE A 6 -20.46 -24.55 26.98
C PHE A 6 -20.77 -23.66 28.19
N PRO A 7 -20.18 -23.92 29.38
CA PRO A 7 -20.46 -23.16 30.60
C PRO A 7 -19.86 -21.74 30.53
N ARG A 8 -20.66 -20.73 30.89
CA ARG A 8 -20.25 -19.31 30.85
C ARG A 8 -19.37 -18.92 32.05
N VAL A 9 -18.07 -18.82 31.84
CA VAL A 9 -17.16 -18.09 32.75
C VAL A 9 -17.54 -16.60 32.77
N ARG A 10 -17.69 -16.01 33.97
CA ARG A 10 -18.06 -14.58 34.12
C ARG A 10 -16.82 -13.71 34.36
N CYS A 11 -16.37 -12.97 33.36
CA CYS A 11 -15.44 -11.85 33.59
C CYS A 11 -16.08 -10.75 34.46
N ALA A 12 -15.33 -10.25 35.44
CA ALA A 12 -15.77 -9.15 36.28
C ALA A 12 -15.57 -7.80 35.57
N HIS A 13 -16.63 -7.27 34.97
CA HIS A 13 -16.58 -5.96 34.29
C HIS A 13 -16.49 -4.78 35.28
N LYS A 14 -15.69 -3.76 34.96
CA LYS A 14 -15.62 -2.49 35.70
C LYS A 14 -17.02 -1.84 35.78
N LYS A 15 -17.43 -1.44 36.99
CA LYS A 15 -18.73 -0.81 37.24
C LYS A 15 -18.74 0.64 36.73
N VAL A 16 -19.67 0.98 35.84
CA VAL A 16 -19.96 2.39 35.49
C VAL A 16 -20.77 3.06 36.59
N THR A 17 -20.28 4.19 37.09
CA THR A 17 -20.87 4.94 38.21
C THR A 17 -21.95 5.92 37.77
N SER A 18 -21.92 6.40 36.53
CA SER A 18 -22.83 7.42 35.97
C SER A 18 -24.15 6.86 35.36
N GLY A 19 -24.20 5.58 35.00
CA GLY A 19 -25.36 4.97 34.35
C GLY A 19 -26.69 5.04 35.12
N CYS A 20 -27.82 4.96 34.40
CA CYS A 20 -29.15 5.07 35.00
C CYS A 20 -29.40 3.97 36.07
N LYS A 21 -30.24 4.31 37.06
CA LYS A 21 -30.63 3.41 38.14
C LYS A 21 -31.27 2.12 37.61
N THR A 22 -32.01 2.19 36.49
CA THR A 22 -32.64 1.01 35.87
C THR A 22 -31.61 0.01 35.35
N CYS A 23 -30.58 0.44 34.61
CA CYS A 23 -29.50 -0.45 34.17
C CYS A 23 -28.67 -0.97 35.35
N LYS A 24 -28.38 -0.13 36.35
CA LYS A 24 -27.71 -0.54 37.60
C LYS A 24 -28.50 -1.62 38.34
N ARG A 25 -29.82 -1.44 38.52
CA ARG A 25 -30.74 -2.41 39.14
C ARG A 25 -30.78 -3.74 38.37
N ARG A 26 -30.83 -3.67 37.03
CA ARG A 26 -30.75 -4.83 36.12
C ARG A 26 -29.35 -5.46 36.02
N ARG A 27 -28.34 -4.92 36.72
CA ARG A 27 -26.93 -5.35 36.71
C ARG A 27 -26.31 -5.40 35.29
N ILE A 28 -26.78 -4.55 34.38
CA ILE A 28 -26.25 -4.40 33.02
C ILE A 28 -25.51 -3.06 32.86
N ARG A 29 -24.44 -3.04 32.04
CA ARG A 29 -23.79 -1.78 31.64
C ARG A 29 -24.82 -0.83 31.01
N CYS A 30 -24.79 0.44 31.40
CA CYS A 30 -25.57 1.50 30.76
C CYS A 30 -24.80 2.05 29.56
N ASP A 31 -25.52 2.47 28.52
CA ASP A 31 -24.98 3.21 27.36
C ASP A 31 -25.00 4.75 27.58
N GLU A 32 -25.57 5.20 28.69
CA GLU A 32 -25.49 6.55 29.27
C GLU A 32 -26.08 7.71 28.44
N THR A 33 -26.72 7.40 27.30
CA THR A 33 -27.52 8.36 26.55
C THR A 33 -28.73 8.85 27.35
N ARG A 34 -29.10 10.12 27.16
CA ARG A 34 -30.20 10.84 27.82
C ARG A 34 -31.18 11.36 26.76
N PRO A 35 -32.48 11.53 27.05
CA PRO A 35 -33.12 11.39 28.36
C PRO A 35 -33.36 9.94 28.81
N LYS A 36 -33.50 8.97 27.89
CA LYS A 36 -33.59 7.53 28.21
C LYS A 36 -32.48 6.77 27.49
N CYS A 37 -31.82 5.84 28.17
CA CYS A 37 -30.75 5.05 27.56
C CYS A 37 -31.30 4.00 26.56
N LEU A 38 -30.53 3.70 25.51
CA LEU A 38 -30.90 2.79 24.43
C LEU A 38 -31.27 1.40 24.97
N ARG A 39 -30.60 0.93 26.03
CA ARG A 39 -30.92 -0.36 26.67
C ARG A 39 -32.27 -0.37 27.40
N CYS A 40 -32.69 0.75 27.98
CA CYS A 40 -34.02 0.87 28.59
C CYS A 40 -35.10 1.05 27.53
N GLN A 41 -34.84 1.91 26.52
CA GLN A 41 -35.70 2.13 25.36
C GLN A 41 -36.01 0.82 24.60
N ARG A 42 -34.98 0.06 24.20
CA ARG A 42 -35.15 -1.25 23.53
C ARG A 42 -35.85 -2.29 24.39
N SER A 43 -35.75 -2.19 25.72
CA SER A 43 -36.45 -3.08 26.66
C SER A 43 -37.87 -2.60 27.02
N LYS A 44 -38.31 -1.44 26.51
CA LYS A 44 -39.57 -0.76 26.92
C LYS A 44 -39.73 -0.61 28.44
N VAL A 45 -38.64 -0.36 29.17
CA VAL A 45 -38.67 -0.07 30.62
C VAL A 45 -38.27 1.37 30.90
N ASP A 46 -38.79 1.96 31.97
CA ASP A 46 -38.46 3.35 32.30
C ASP A 46 -37.01 3.53 32.75
N CYS A 47 -36.43 4.64 32.30
CA CYS A 47 -35.02 4.97 32.48
C CYS A 47 -34.87 6.11 33.49
N ASP A 48 -34.67 5.75 34.77
CA ASP A 48 -34.50 6.72 35.85
C ASP A 48 -33.00 7.03 36.03
N TYR A 49 -32.57 8.25 35.67
CA TYR A 49 -31.23 8.78 35.98
C TYR A 49 -31.15 9.48 37.35
N GLY A 50 -32.30 9.80 37.97
CA GLY A 50 -32.43 10.73 39.07
C GLY A 50 -32.65 12.16 38.59
N SER A 51 -33.76 12.77 39.04
CA SER A 51 -33.99 14.20 38.93
C SER A 51 -33.15 14.93 39.98
N ALA A 52 -32.15 15.68 39.55
CA ALA A 52 -31.58 16.78 40.33
C ALA A 52 -32.29 18.09 39.90
N PRO A 53 -32.60 19.01 40.83
CA PRO A 53 -33.14 20.32 40.48
C PRO A 53 -32.10 21.19 39.74
N PRO A 54 -32.53 22.23 39.01
CA PRO A 54 -31.65 22.96 38.09
C PRO A 54 -30.87 24.14 38.72
N ALA A 55 -29.81 24.53 37.99
CA ALA A 55 -29.12 25.84 37.97
C ALA A 55 -28.08 26.18 39.07
N ALA A 56 -27.27 27.22 38.73
CA ALA A 56 -26.31 28.00 39.51
C ALA A 56 -24.81 27.57 39.61
N ALA A 57 -23.99 28.30 38.82
CA ALA A 57 -22.77 29.04 39.23
C ALA A 57 -21.48 28.38 39.79
N GLN A 58 -20.41 28.51 38.97
CA GLN A 58 -19.08 29.09 39.29
C GLN A 58 -18.04 28.39 40.22
N ALA A 59 -16.79 28.84 40.04
CA ALA A 59 -15.62 28.82 40.93
C ALA A 59 -14.79 27.52 41.13
N THR A 60 -13.60 27.52 40.51
CA THR A 60 -12.33 26.96 41.03
C THR A 60 -11.66 27.99 41.99
N PRO A 61 -10.52 27.74 42.69
CA PRO A 61 -9.60 26.59 42.64
C PRO A 61 -9.07 26.07 44.02
N ALA A 62 -8.06 25.18 43.95
CA ALA A 62 -6.83 25.13 44.79
C ALA A 62 -6.64 24.02 45.87
N SER A 63 -5.48 23.36 45.74
CA SER A 63 -4.50 22.96 46.77
C SER A 63 -4.92 22.17 48.02
N SER A 64 -4.35 20.95 48.16
CA SER A 64 -3.52 20.62 49.33
C SER A 64 -2.54 19.47 49.02
N SER A 65 -1.26 19.63 49.33
CA SER A 65 -0.24 18.59 49.28
C SER A 65 -0.17 17.78 50.58
N ARG A 66 0.33 16.53 50.53
CA ARG A 66 0.95 15.85 51.69
C ARG A 66 2.13 15.00 51.24
N THR A 67 3.26 15.16 51.93
CA THR A 67 4.53 14.47 51.70
C THR A 67 4.72 13.38 52.75
N ALA A 68 5.29 12.23 52.38
CA ALA A 68 5.81 11.26 53.35
C ALA A 68 6.92 10.37 52.75
N SER A 69 8.10 10.49 53.33
CA SER A 69 9.28 9.61 53.33
C SER A 69 9.83 9.72 54.79
N PRO A 70 10.82 8.94 55.30
CA PRO A 70 11.75 8.04 54.60
C PRO A 70 12.04 6.70 55.32
N GLN A 71 12.96 5.88 54.78
CA GLN A 71 14.25 5.48 55.41
C GLN A 71 14.88 4.28 54.67
N ALA A 72 16.13 3.96 55.00
CA ALA A 72 16.99 3.02 54.27
C ALA A 72 17.79 2.11 55.23
N SER A 73 18.48 1.11 54.68
CA SER A 73 19.63 0.44 55.30
C SER A 73 20.52 -0.17 54.21
N GLU A 74 21.84 -0.15 54.44
CA GLU A 74 22.88 -0.60 53.51
C GLU A 74 23.38 -2.02 53.85
N LEU A 75 24.16 -2.62 52.95
CA LEU A 75 25.40 -3.37 53.25
C LEU A 75 26.15 -3.68 51.93
N SER A 76 27.49 -3.77 51.99
CA SER A 76 28.41 -3.55 50.83
C SER A 76 29.56 -4.61 50.78
N PRO A 77 30.51 -4.60 49.80
CA PRO A 77 31.27 -5.79 49.33
C PRO A 77 32.73 -5.87 49.85
N PRO A 78 33.61 -6.74 49.28
CA PRO A 78 34.61 -6.28 48.26
C PRO A 78 34.95 -7.34 47.14
N GLU A 79 35.26 -6.97 45.88
CA GLU A 79 36.59 -6.76 45.18
C GLU A 79 37.46 -8.03 44.90
N SER A 80 38.45 -8.11 43.97
CA SER A 80 39.14 -7.19 42.99
C SER A 80 39.64 -8.01 41.74
N ARG A 81 39.74 -7.50 40.48
CA ARG A 81 40.81 -6.69 39.76
C ARG A 81 42.19 -7.36 39.57
N PRO A 82 43.09 -6.97 38.62
CA PRO A 82 43.11 -5.92 37.56
C PRO A 82 42.97 -6.53 36.11
N ARG A 83 43.31 -5.99 34.91
CA ARG A 83 44.09 -4.84 34.32
C ARG A 83 45.64 -4.98 34.27
N ALA A 84 46.42 -4.42 33.32
CA ALA A 84 46.16 -3.46 32.20
C ALA A 84 47.23 -3.51 31.04
N ASP A 85 46.93 -2.81 29.92
CA ASP A 85 47.74 -1.95 29.00
C ASP A 85 49.27 -2.15 28.70
N SER A 86 49.87 -1.75 27.56
CA SER A 86 49.42 -1.28 26.20
C SER A 86 50.61 -1.01 25.21
N GLY A 87 50.36 -0.92 23.88
CA GLY A 87 51.03 0.08 22.98
C GLY A 87 52.02 -0.33 21.84
N LYS A 88 51.86 0.34 20.67
CA LYS A 88 52.83 0.75 19.60
C LYS A 88 53.28 -0.14 18.40
N CYS A 89 52.93 0.36 17.20
CA CYS A 89 53.73 0.62 15.97
C CYS A 89 54.34 -0.48 15.04
N LEU A 90 54.64 -0.01 13.82
CA LEU A 90 55.27 -0.63 12.64
C LEU A 90 56.80 -0.89 12.88
N GLU A 91 57.62 -1.51 12.01
CA GLU A 91 57.62 -1.55 10.53
C GLU A 91 58.58 -2.62 9.91
N ASP A 92 58.49 -2.79 8.59
CA ASP A 92 59.60 -3.05 7.62
C ASP A 92 60.01 -4.46 7.11
N LEU A 93 60.57 -4.46 5.89
CA LEU A 93 61.36 -5.42 5.09
C LEU A 93 60.77 -6.70 4.46
N SER A 94 60.49 -6.54 3.16
CA SER A 94 60.49 -7.53 2.06
C SER A 94 61.92 -8.13 1.84
N VAL A 95 62.24 -9.17 1.02
CA VAL A 95 61.73 -9.61 -0.30
C VAL A 95 62.06 -11.10 -0.56
N GLN A 96 61.25 -11.81 -1.37
CA GLN A 96 61.61 -12.65 -2.56
C GLN A 96 60.42 -13.59 -2.93
N PRO A 97 60.18 -13.92 -4.22
CA PRO A 97 58.97 -14.64 -4.64
C PRO A 97 59.19 -16.15 -4.89
N VAL A 98 58.21 -16.97 -4.50
CA VAL A 98 58.07 -18.36 -4.96
C VAL A 98 56.80 -18.48 -5.79
N SER A 99 56.92 -18.90 -7.04
CA SER A 99 55.77 -19.10 -7.92
C SER A 99 55.03 -20.38 -7.54
N TYR A 100 53.85 -20.24 -6.96
CA TYR A 100 52.90 -21.32 -6.77
C TYR A 100 51.49 -20.80 -7.04
N LYS A 101 50.69 -21.54 -7.81
CA LYS A 101 49.26 -21.26 -7.95
C LYS A 101 48.51 -21.98 -6.82
N PRO A 102 47.84 -21.28 -5.91
CA PRO A 102 46.73 -21.87 -5.17
C PRO A 102 45.48 -21.78 -6.05
N ASP A 103 44.83 -22.90 -6.34
CA ASP A 103 43.43 -22.86 -6.72
C ASP A 103 42.65 -22.26 -5.54
N VAL A 104 42.06 -21.09 -5.75
CA VAL A 104 41.35 -20.36 -4.69
C VAL A 104 39.99 -21.01 -4.47
N ILE A 105 40.01 -22.13 -3.75
CA ILE A 105 38.85 -22.61 -2.99
C ILE A 105 38.60 -21.56 -1.91
N LEU A 106 37.82 -20.53 -2.26
CA LEU A 106 37.21 -19.62 -1.30
C LEU A 106 36.55 -20.48 -0.21
N PRO A 107 36.78 -20.20 1.08
CA PRO A 107 36.10 -20.91 2.15
C PRO A 107 34.60 -20.63 2.04
N GLN A 108 33.87 -21.56 1.43
CA GLN A 108 32.42 -21.50 1.33
C GLN A 108 31.87 -21.48 2.75
N GLN A 109 31.37 -20.33 3.19
CA GLN A 109 30.45 -20.30 4.33
C GLN A 109 29.29 -21.23 3.95
N PRO A 110 28.96 -22.25 4.77
CA PRO A 110 27.85 -23.13 4.47
C PRO A 110 26.59 -22.26 4.36
N SER A 111 25.91 -22.34 3.22
CA SER A 111 24.69 -21.56 3.00
C SER A 111 23.67 -21.96 4.06
N LEU A 112 23.03 -20.97 4.70
CA LEU A 112 21.99 -21.20 5.70
C LEU A 112 20.74 -21.90 5.13
N LEU A 113 20.71 -22.10 3.81
CA LEU A 113 19.71 -22.82 3.05
C LEU A 113 20.45 -23.82 2.14
N ASP A 114 20.06 -25.09 2.20
CA ASP A 114 20.43 -26.08 1.20
C ASP A 114 19.57 -25.85 -0.06
N LEU A 115 20.18 -25.27 -1.09
CA LEU A 115 19.53 -24.88 -2.35
C LEU A 115 20.40 -25.28 -3.53
N THR A 116 19.77 -25.84 -4.57
CA THR A 116 20.45 -26.04 -5.85
C THR A 116 20.84 -24.70 -6.48
N GLN A 117 21.90 -24.70 -7.30
CA GLN A 117 22.37 -23.49 -8.01
C GLN A 117 21.24 -22.73 -8.74
N ARG A 118 20.28 -23.47 -9.34
CA ARG A 118 19.11 -22.90 -10.01
C ARG A 118 18.14 -22.22 -9.02
N GLN A 119 17.89 -22.83 -7.85
CA GLN A 119 17.08 -22.20 -6.80
C GLN A 119 17.76 -20.97 -6.19
N SER A 120 19.09 -20.96 -6.04
CA SER A 120 19.82 -19.77 -5.60
C SER A 120 19.63 -18.60 -6.57
N ALA A 121 19.76 -18.84 -7.88
CA ALA A 121 19.50 -17.82 -8.90
C ALA A 121 18.04 -17.30 -8.87
N PHE A 122 17.05 -18.18 -8.64
CA PHE A 122 15.67 -17.76 -8.45
C PHE A 122 15.49 -16.91 -7.17
N LEU A 123 16.12 -17.30 -6.05
CA LEU A 123 16.06 -16.54 -4.81
C LEU A 123 16.74 -15.17 -4.93
N ASP A 124 17.83 -15.06 -5.69
CA ASP A 124 18.47 -13.77 -5.98
C ASP A 124 17.63 -12.90 -6.92
N ASN A 125 16.94 -13.47 -7.92
CA ASN A 125 15.95 -12.74 -8.73
C ASN A 125 14.78 -12.21 -7.88
N PHE A 126 14.25 -13.02 -6.96
CA PHE A 126 13.26 -12.57 -5.97
C PHE A 126 13.80 -11.44 -5.10
N ARG A 127 14.98 -11.65 -4.49
CA ARG A 127 15.61 -10.69 -3.56
C ARG A 127 15.95 -9.36 -4.22
N THR A 128 16.39 -9.36 -5.47
CA THR A 128 16.80 -8.14 -6.19
C THR A 128 15.60 -7.39 -6.75
N ARG A 129 14.65 -8.06 -7.41
CA ARG A 129 13.57 -7.38 -8.15
C ARG A 129 12.33 -7.13 -7.30
N VAL A 130 11.87 -8.12 -6.53
CA VAL A 130 10.63 -8.02 -5.74
C VAL A 130 10.82 -7.07 -4.56
N ILE A 131 11.94 -7.14 -3.85
CA ILE A 131 12.23 -6.27 -2.70
C ILE A 131 12.50 -4.81 -3.16
N ASP A 132 13.01 -4.61 -4.37
CA ASP A 132 13.16 -3.27 -4.94
C ASP A 132 11.82 -2.64 -5.31
N SER A 133 10.96 -3.38 -6.03
CA SER A 133 9.59 -2.94 -6.33
C SER A 133 8.73 -2.74 -5.08
N LEU A 134 8.85 -3.59 -4.07
CA LEU A 134 8.28 -3.38 -2.74
C LEU A 134 8.70 -2.03 -2.15
N GLY A 135 9.98 -1.67 -2.30
CA GLY A 135 10.57 -0.46 -1.72
C GLY A 135 9.87 0.84 -2.07
N LEU A 136 9.29 0.97 -3.27
CA LEU A 136 8.55 2.16 -3.68
C LEU A 136 7.27 2.38 -2.87
N LEU A 137 6.60 1.30 -2.47
CA LEU A 137 5.34 1.34 -1.72
C LEU A 137 5.53 1.04 -0.22
N ALA A 138 6.66 0.45 0.17
CA ALA A 138 7.03 0.14 1.54
C ALA A 138 7.59 1.37 2.26
N ILE A 139 7.05 1.70 3.43
CA ILE A 139 7.54 2.79 4.27
C ILE A 139 9.04 2.61 4.54
N ASN A 140 9.47 1.48 5.09
CA ASN A 140 10.89 1.18 5.29
C ASN A 140 11.29 -0.06 4.46
N LYS A 141 11.81 0.18 3.25
CA LYS A 141 12.35 -0.86 2.34
C LYS A 141 13.25 -1.87 3.06
N ALA A 142 14.11 -1.41 3.97
CA ALA A 142 15.04 -2.28 4.72
C ALA A 142 14.33 -3.14 5.78
N SER A 143 13.20 -2.68 6.32
CA SER A 143 12.36 -3.42 7.27
C SER A 143 11.58 -4.54 6.57
N ILE A 144 10.87 -4.26 5.48
CA ILE A 144 10.21 -5.31 4.69
C ILE A 144 11.23 -6.31 4.10
N ALA A 145 12.38 -5.83 3.59
CA ALA A 145 13.45 -6.70 3.10
C ALA A 145 13.94 -7.69 4.18
N ARG A 146 14.18 -7.19 5.39
CA ARG A 146 14.62 -7.96 6.56
C ARG A 146 13.55 -8.98 6.95
N THR A 147 12.28 -8.56 7.07
CA THR A 147 11.17 -9.43 7.45
C THR A 147 10.96 -10.55 6.44
N LEU A 148 10.88 -10.25 5.14
CA LEU A 148 10.73 -11.26 4.09
C LEU A 148 11.88 -12.26 4.08
N MET A 149 13.13 -11.79 4.03
CA MET A 149 14.28 -12.69 3.94
C MET A 149 14.46 -13.54 5.20
N GLN A 150 14.13 -13.01 6.39
CA GLN A 150 14.10 -13.82 7.62
C GLN A 150 13.03 -14.93 7.55
N GLN A 151 11.83 -14.64 7.04
CA GLN A 151 10.79 -15.66 6.92
C GLN A 151 11.10 -16.69 5.82
N VAL A 152 11.73 -16.30 4.71
CA VAL A 152 12.25 -17.21 3.66
C VAL A 152 13.34 -18.14 4.20
N VAL A 153 14.15 -17.69 5.16
CA VAL A 153 15.09 -18.57 5.86
C VAL A 153 14.37 -19.54 6.80
N ILE A 154 13.37 -19.08 7.55
CA ILE A 154 12.74 -19.85 8.64
C ILE A 154 11.67 -20.86 8.15
N ASP A 155 10.77 -20.47 7.24
CA ASP A 155 9.59 -21.26 6.86
C ASP A 155 9.71 -21.77 5.41
N GLU A 156 9.56 -23.09 5.23
CA GLU A 156 9.70 -23.75 3.92
C GLU A 156 8.66 -23.30 2.88
N ASP A 157 7.47 -22.90 3.34
CA ASP A 157 6.32 -22.64 2.47
C ASP A 157 6.44 -21.22 1.93
N ILE A 158 6.87 -20.29 2.79
CA ILE A 158 7.34 -18.95 2.41
C ILE A 158 8.55 -19.04 1.48
N ARG A 159 9.51 -19.94 1.75
CA ARG A 159 10.68 -20.18 0.89
C ARG A 159 10.27 -20.70 -0.50
N ALA A 160 9.35 -21.68 -0.55
CA ALA A 160 8.80 -22.18 -1.81
C ALA A 160 8.06 -21.08 -2.58
N SER A 161 7.25 -20.25 -1.90
CA SER A 161 6.56 -19.14 -2.55
C SER A 161 7.54 -18.09 -3.10
N ALA A 162 8.61 -17.74 -2.39
CA ALA A 162 9.66 -16.84 -2.89
C ALA A 162 10.40 -17.43 -4.10
N LEU A 163 10.73 -18.73 -4.07
CA LEU A 163 11.32 -19.44 -5.21
C LEU A 163 10.39 -19.49 -6.43
N SER A 164 9.07 -19.63 -6.22
CA SER A 164 8.08 -19.63 -7.32
C SER A 164 8.10 -18.31 -8.09
N ILE A 165 8.15 -17.18 -7.38
CA ILE A 165 8.20 -15.83 -7.96
C ILE A 165 9.55 -15.62 -8.67
N GLY A 166 10.65 -16.03 -8.05
CA GLY A 166 11.99 -15.96 -8.64
C GLY A 166 12.13 -16.73 -9.95
N ALA A 167 11.54 -17.93 -10.01
CA ALA A 167 11.46 -18.75 -11.21
C ALA A 167 10.55 -18.11 -12.28
N LEU A 168 9.38 -17.60 -11.90
CA LEU A 168 8.46 -16.93 -12.83
C LEU A 168 9.09 -15.69 -13.48
N LEU A 169 9.81 -14.88 -12.70
CA LEU A 169 10.57 -13.73 -13.21
C LEU A 169 11.68 -14.15 -14.18
N HIS A 170 12.41 -15.23 -13.88
CA HIS A 170 13.42 -15.80 -14.77
C HIS A 170 12.80 -16.32 -16.09
N ALA A 171 11.65 -16.98 -16.01
CA ALA A 171 10.94 -17.47 -17.19
C ALA A 171 10.42 -16.32 -18.08
N ASN A 172 9.96 -15.21 -17.48
CA ASN A 172 9.51 -14.02 -18.20
C ASN A 172 10.67 -13.31 -18.94
N GLU A 173 11.81 -13.14 -18.26
CA GLU A 173 13.04 -12.59 -18.86
C GLU A 173 13.55 -13.47 -20.01
N SER A 174 13.60 -14.79 -19.80
CA SER A 174 13.95 -15.77 -20.83
C SER A 174 13.01 -15.72 -22.04
N ARG A 175 11.71 -15.46 -21.82
CA ARG A 175 10.70 -15.29 -22.87
C ARG A 175 10.96 -14.03 -23.70
N LYS A 176 11.25 -12.88 -23.08
CA LYS A 176 11.61 -11.63 -23.79
C LYS A 176 12.87 -11.78 -24.63
N HIS A 177 13.93 -12.39 -24.09
CA HIS A 177 15.16 -12.60 -24.85
C HIS A 177 14.95 -13.43 -26.12
N LYS A 178 14.06 -14.43 -26.10
CA LYS A 178 13.66 -15.19 -27.31
C LYS A 178 12.96 -14.27 -28.33
N ILE A 179 12.04 -13.42 -27.88
CA ILE A 179 11.31 -12.48 -28.76
C ILE A 179 12.30 -11.51 -29.42
N HIS A 180 13.18 -10.85 -28.66
CA HIS A 180 14.19 -9.95 -29.22
C HIS A 180 15.17 -10.65 -30.18
N ALA A 181 15.58 -11.89 -29.87
CA ALA A 181 16.49 -12.64 -30.73
C ALA A 181 15.84 -13.10 -32.06
N SER A 182 14.51 -13.20 -32.13
CA SER A 182 13.80 -13.60 -33.35
C SER A 182 13.71 -12.49 -34.40
N GLY A 183 13.76 -11.21 -34.00
CA GLY A 183 13.65 -10.07 -34.90
C GLY A 183 12.27 -9.89 -35.57
N GLU A 184 11.26 -10.65 -35.15
CA GLU A 184 9.92 -10.57 -35.74
C GLU A 184 9.17 -9.33 -35.27
N HIS A 185 9.06 -8.33 -36.15
CA HIS A 185 8.18 -7.16 -35.95
C HIS A 185 6.69 -7.46 -36.25
N HIS A 186 6.36 -8.67 -36.68
CA HIS A 186 4.98 -9.17 -36.74
C HIS A 186 4.66 -9.95 -35.47
N VAL A 187 3.41 -9.83 -34.97
CA VAL A 187 3.00 -10.36 -33.66
C VAL A 187 2.68 -11.87 -33.75
N SER A 188 3.71 -12.67 -34.01
CA SER A 188 3.70 -14.12 -33.85
C SER A 188 3.52 -14.46 -32.37
N ASN A 189 2.28 -14.61 -31.92
CA ASN A 189 1.88 -14.69 -30.51
C ASN A 189 2.25 -16.04 -29.82
N THR A 190 3.37 -16.64 -30.22
CA THR A 190 3.82 -18.00 -29.85
C THR A 190 5.22 -18.03 -29.25
N GLY A 191 5.72 -16.88 -28.75
CA GLY A 191 6.89 -16.82 -27.88
C GLY A 191 6.61 -17.54 -26.57
N SER A 192 6.73 -18.86 -26.54
CA SER A 192 6.43 -19.69 -25.39
C SER A 192 7.33 -19.34 -24.20
N TRP A 193 6.81 -19.53 -22.99
CA TRP A 193 7.60 -19.49 -21.76
C TRP A 193 8.79 -20.44 -21.85
N ASP A 194 9.79 -20.26 -20.98
CA ASP A 194 10.70 -21.36 -20.72
C ASP A 194 9.95 -22.44 -19.94
N GLU A 195 9.37 -23.40 -20.67
CA GLU A 195 8.34 -24.33 -20.18
C GLU A 195 8.78 -25.06 -18.90
N GLN A 196 10.04 -25.53 -18.83
CA GLN A 196 10.60 -26.14 -17.63
C GLN A 196 10.68 -25.17 -16.44
N THR A 197 11.17 -23.95 -16.63
CA THR A 197 11.30 -22.96 -15.53
C THR A 197 9.93 -22.44 -15.10
N TYR A 198 8.99 -22.26 -16.03
CA TYR A 198 7.61 -21.89 -15.74
C TYR A 198 6.87 -23.01 -15.00
N GLU A 199 7.02 -24.27 -15.42
CA GLU A 199 6.45 -25.42 -14.70
C GLU A 199 7.03 -25.50 -13.28
N MET A 200 8.35 -25.34 -13.11
CA MET A 200 8.97 -25.26 -11.77
C MET A 200 8.38 -24.13 -10.92
N ALA A 201 8.10 -22.95 -11.51
CA ALA A 201 7.47 -21.84 -10.81
C ALA A 201 6.07 -22.22 -10.32
N VAL A 202 5.22 -22.78 -11.20
CA VAL A 202 3.87 -23.25 -10.86
C VAL A 202 3.91 -24.37 -9.82
N GLN A 203 4.80 -25.35 -9.94
CA GLN A 203 4.97 -26.43 -8.96
C GLN A 203 5.33 -25.88 -7.56
N PHE A 204 6.26 -24.93 -7.46
CA PHE A 204 6.59 -24.28 -6.18
C PHE A 204 5.41 -23.49 -5.60
N HIS A 205 4.69 -22.73 -6.44
CA HIS A 205 3.51 -21.97 -6.00
C HIS A 205 2.40 -22.90 -5.48
N VAL A 206 2.02 -23.92 -6.27
CA VAL A 206 0.95 -24.88 -5.91
C VAL A 206 1.30 -25.64 -4.63
N LYS A 207 2.58 -26.01 -4.42
CA LYS A 207 3.06 -26.60 -3.17
C LYS A 207 2.86 -25.67 -1.97
N ALA A 208 3.29 -24.40 -2.09
CA ALA A 208 3.15 -23.41 -1.02
C ALA A 208 1.68 -23.11 -0.69
N LEU A 209 0.85 -22.92 -1.73
CA LEU A 209 -0.59 -22.64 -1.61
C LEU A 209 -1.36 -23.82 -1.00
N SER A 210 -1.02 -25.06 -1.36
CA SER A 210 -1.68 -26.25 -0.82
C SER A 210 -1.38 -26.43 0.67
N LYS A 211 -0.10 -26.40 1.07
CA LYS A 211 0.30 -26.43 2.49
C LYS A 211 -0.32 -25.27 3.29
N PHE A 212 -0.37 -24.06 2.73
CA PHE A 212 -1.00 -22.92 3.42
C PHE A 212 -2.50 -23.15 3.66
N ARG A 213 -3.22 -23.67 2.66
CA ARG A 213 -4.64 -24.07 2.80
C ARG A 213 -4.82 -25.17 3.85
N GLU A 214 -3.93 -26.15 3.93
CA GLU A 214 -3.93 -27.19 4.97
C GLU A 214 -3.74 -26.59 6.37
N ARG A 215 -2.75 -25.70 6.56
CA ARG A 215 -2.49 -25.01 7.84
C ARG A 215 -3.66 -24.15 8.28
N VAL A 216 -4.30 -23.43 7.35
CA VAL A 216 -5.55 -22.67 7.58
C VAL A 216 -6.70 -23.58 7.98
N ALA A 217 -6.93 -24.68 7.25
CA ALA A 217 -8.02 -25.62 7.52
C ALA A 217 -7.85 -26.36 8.86
N ALA A 218 -6.62 -26.73 9.21
CA ALA A 218 -6.25 -27.36 10.47
C ALA A 218 -6.30 -26.38 11.67
N LYS A 219 -6.37 -25.06 11.41
CA LYS A 219 -6.21 -24.00 12.43
C LYS A 219 -4.89 -24.12 13.18
N ASP A 220 -3.82 -24.33 12.42
CA ASP A 220 -2.45 -24.45 12.88
C ASP A 220 -2.07 -23.31 13.86
N PRO A 221 -1.68 -23.59 15.11
CA PRO A 221 -1.33 -22.56 16.09
C PRO A 221 -0.06 -21.79 15.74
N THR A 222 0.74 -22.26 14.77
CA THR A 222 1.89 -21.52 14.23
C THR A 222 1.51 -20.49 13.15
N LEU A 223 0.25 -20.48 12.70
CA LEU A 223 -0.28 -19.57 11.68
C LEU A 223 -0.48 -18.15 12.25
N THR A 224 0.62 -17.47 12.55
CA THR A 224 0.62 -16.10 13.05
C THR A 224 0.14 -15.10 12.00
N ARG A 225 -0.35 -13.94 12.46
CA ARG A 225 -0.61 -12.74 11.63
C ARG A 225 0.49 -12.47 10.61
N ARG A 226 1.76 -12.53 11.05
CA ARG A 226 2.95 -12.31 10.22
C ARG A 226 3.02 -13.31 9.06
N LEU A 227 2.81 -14.59 9.35
CA LEU A 227 2.85 -15.68 8.36
C LEU A 227 1.71 -15.52 7.33
N ILE A 228 0.49 -15.23 7.80
CA ILE A 228 -0.68 -14.95 6.95
C ILE A 228 -0.38 -13.78 6.00
N LEU A 229 0.11 -12.66 6.50
CA LEU A 229 0.45 -11.48 5.70
C LEU A 229 1.54 -11.78 4.67
N VAL A 230 2.65 -12.42 5.08
CA VAL A 230 3.78 -12.72 4.19
C VAL A 230 3.35 -13.65 3.07
N MET A 231 2.67 -14.75 3.38
CA MET A 231 2.18 -15.69 2.35
C MET A 231 1.16 -15.02 1.41
N SER A 232 0.26 -14.20 1.94
CA SER A 232 -0.73 -13.48 1.13
C SER A 232 -0.08 -12.47 0.17
N VAL A 233 0.92 -11.71 0.64
CA VAL A 233 1.72 -10.81 -0.20
C VAL A 233 2.43 -11.59 -1.31
N LEU A 234 3.03 -12.75 -1.00
CA LEU A 234 3.75 -13.57 -1.98
C LEU A 234 2.82 -14.22 -3.01
N PHE A 235 1.66 -14.73 -2.62
CA PHE A 235 0.66 -15.22 -3.58
C PHE A 235 0.14 -14.10 -4.48
N VAL A 236 -0.17 -12.92 -3.90
CA VAL A 236 -0.59 -11.74 -4.69
C VAL A 236 0.49 -11.29 -5.68
N ILE A 237 1.79 -11.34 -5.34
CA ILE A 237 2.88 -11.07 -6.30
C ILE A 237 2.81 -12.05 -7.49
N PHE A 238 2.65 -13.34 -7.22
CA PHE A 238 2.68 -14.37 -8.26
C PHE A 238 1.54 -14.16 -9.27
N GLU A 239 0.32 -13.94 -8.78
CA GLU A 239 -0.83 -13.65 -9.65
C GLU A 239 -0.72 -12.29 -10.35
N ASN A 240 -0.15 -11.26 -9.69
CA ASN A 240 0.12 -9.95 -10.30
C ASN A 240 1.08 -10.04 -11.50
N ILE A 241 2.09 -10.93 -11.45
CA ILE A 241 3.03 -11.13 -12.57
C ILE A 241 2.31 -11.84 -13.74
N LEU A 242 1.47 -12.83 -13.44
CA LEU A 242 0.67 -13.55 -14.44
C LEU A 242 -0.43 -12.69 -15.07
N GLY A 243 -0.99 -11.74 -14.32
CA GLY A 243 -2.10 -10.89 -14.73
C GLY A 243 -3.49 -11.36 -14.28
N ASP A 244 -3.60 -12.43 -13.47
CA ASP A 244 -4.89 -12.91 -12.95
C ASP A 244 -5.42 -11.99 -11.83
N THR A 245 -5.90 -10.82 -12.26
CA THR A 245 -6.66 -9.83 -11.49
C THR A 245 -7.80 -10.47 -10.69
N LYS A 246 -8.42 -11.54 -11.20
CA LYS A 246 -9.52 -12.26 -10.54
C LYS A 246 -9.00 -13.09 -9.35
N SER A 247 -7.80 -13.67 -9.43
CA SER A 247 -7.13 -14.31 -8.29
C SER A 247 -6.57 -13.29 -7.30
N VAL A 248 -5.99 -12.19 -7.77
CA VAL A 248 -5.55 -11.06 -6.94
C VAL A 248 -6.70 -10.47 -6.13
N ASP A 249 -7.88 -10.29 -6.73
CA ASP A 249 -9.10 -9.83 -6.08
C ASP A 249 -9.52 -10.78 -4.94
N ARG A 250 -9.63 -12.08 -5.23
CA ARG A 250 -10.01 -13.12 -4.26
C ARG A 250 -9.01 -13.26 -3.11
N LEU A 251 -7.71 -13.38 -3.41
CA LEU A 251 -6.66 -13.59 -2.40
C LEU A 251 -6.60 -12.42 -1.41
N MET A 252 -6.64 -11.21 -1.93
CA MET A 252 -6.63 -9.99 -1.13
C MET A 252 -7.87 -9.88 -0.23
N ALA A 253 -9.07 -10.13 -0.77
CA ALA A 253 -10.31 -10.12 0.01
C ALA A 253 -10.33 -11.18 1.12
N ILE A 254 -9.83 -12.39 0.84
CA ILE A 254 -9.65 -13.45 1.84
C ILE A 254 -8.69 -12.99 2.95
N THR A 255 -7.58 -12.34 2.60
CA THR A 255 -6.59 -11.85 3.58
C THR A 255 -7.17 -10.76 4.48
N VAL A 256 -7.93 -9.82 3.92
CA VAL A 256 -8.69 -8.80 4.67
C VAL A 256 -9.63 -9.47 5.68
N HIS A 257 -10.38 -10.49 5.26
CA HIS A 257 -11.29 -11.21 6.14
C HIS A 257 -10.59 -12.05 7.21
N MET A 258 -9.45 -12.69 6.91
CA MET A 258 -8.66 -13.45 7.89
C MET A 258 -8.09 -12.58 9.01
N LEU A 259 -7.84 -11.29 8.74
CA LEU A 259 -7.21 -10.36 9.69
C LEU A 259 -8.19 -9.35 10.33
N GLN A 260 -9.47 -9.36 9.93
CA GLN A 260 -10.43 -8.27 10.19
C GLN A 260 -10.54 -7.85 11.66
N ASP A 261 -10.54 -8.80 12.61
CA ASP A 261 -10.60 -8.52 14.05
C ASP A 261 -9.36 -7.78 14.57
N GLU A 262 -8.17 -8.12 14.06
CA GLU A 262 -6.92 -7.45 14.41
C GLU A 262 -6.88 -6.03 13.82
N LEU A 263 -7.34 -5.86 12.58
CA LEU A 263 -7.42 -4.55 11.94
C LEU A 263 -8.36 -3.60 12.69
N CYS A 264 -9.51 -4.11 13.15
CA CYS A 264 -10.47 -3.38 13.99
C CYS A 264 -9.96 -3.07 15.41
N SER A 265 -8.73 -3.48 15.74
CA SER A 265 -8.04 -3.11 16.99
C SER A 265 -7.04 -1.96 16.80
N MET A 266 -6.42 -1.79 15.62
CA MET A 266 -5.25 -0.92 15.42
C MET A 266 -5.49 0.60 15.61
N GLY A 267 -6.73 1.08 15.47
CA GLY A 267 -7.08 2.49 15.72
C GLY A 267 -7.69 2.75 17.09
N ARG A 268 -7.83 1.73 17.93
CA ARG A 268 -8.28 1.92 19.32
C ARG A 268 -7.12 2.48 20.13
N LEU A 269 -7.23 3.76 20.51
CA LEU A 269 -6.36 4.36 21.51
C LEU A 269 -6.49 3.60 22.85
N GLY A 270 -5.62 2.61 23.03
CA GLY A 270 -5.27 2.12 24.35
C GLY A 270 -4.56 3.23 25.15
N PRO A 271 -4.50 3.12 26.49
CA PRO A 271 -3.62 3.99 27.27
C PRO A 271 -2.19 3.86 26.77
N SER A 272 -1.42 4.96 26.80
CA SER A 272 0.02 4.92 26.50
C SER A 272 0.78 4.17 27.60
N THR A 273 0.72 2.83 27.57
CA THR A 273 1.74 2.00 28.21
C THR A 273 2.95 2.00 27.32
N SER A 274 4.10 2.42 27.84
CA SER A 274 5.41 2.38 27.18
C SER A 274 5.94 0.95 27.04
N LYS A 275 5.15 0.07 26.42
CA LYS A 275 5.70 -1.10 25.76
C LYS A 275 6.35 -0.60 24.48
N THR A 276 7.67 -0.71 24.42
CA THR A 276 8.41 -0.74 23.16
C THR A 276 7.66 -1.64 22.18
N CYS A 277 7.41 -1.17 20.96
CA CYS A 277 7.00 -2.07 19.89
C CYS A 277 8.11 -3.13 19.78
N ASP A 278 7.75 -4.41 19.78
CA ASP A 278 8.75 -5.47 19.71
C ASP A 278 9.42 -5.38 18.34
N ASN A 279 10.76 -5.33 18.30
CA ASN A 279 11.50 -4.95 17.08
C ASN A 279 11.29 -5.93 15.90
N GLY A 280 10.69 -7.10 16.14
CA GLY A 280 10.26 -8.04 15.10
C GLY A 280 8.95 -7.67 14.38
N ASP A 281 8.12 -6.78 14.92
CA ASP A 281 6.80 -6.44 14.35
C ASP A 281 6.78 -5.14 13.51
N GLU A 282 7.90 -4.42 13.39
CA GLU A 282 8.03 -3.21 12.55
C GLU A 282 7.57 -3.50 11.10
N GLY A 283 8.29 -4.38 10.40
CA GLY A 283 7.98 -4.77 9.02
C GLY A 283 6.65 -5.50 8.86
N VAL A 284 6.08 -6.09 9.93
CA VAL A 284 4.72 -6.64 9.89
C VAL A 284 3.70 -5.52 9.73
N ASN A 285 3.83 -4.44 10.51
CA ASN A 285 2.93 -3.28 10.41
C ASN A 285 3.06 -2.58 9.05
N GLU A 286 4.25 -2.55 8.46
CA GLU A 286 4.46 -2.03 7.11
C GLU A 286 3.84 -2.91 6.03
N MET A 287 4.01 -4.25 6.12
CA MET A 287 3.35 -5.18 5.19
C MET A 287 1.81 -5.10 5.30
N ASN A 288 1.25 -4.80 6.47
CA ASN A 288 -0.18 -4.44 6.58
C ASN A 288 -0.49 -3.17 5.78
N VAL A 289 0.20 -2.05 6.04
CA VAL A 289 -0.09 -0.76 5.39
C VAL A 289 0.06 -0.84 3.87
N LEU A 290 1.10 -1.53 3.39
CA LEU A 290 1.33 -1.85 1.99
C LEU A 290 0.12 -2.60 1.40
N LEU A 291 -0.24 -3.75 1.97
CA LEU A 291 -1.29 -4.64 1.47
C LEU A 291 -2.65 -3.93 1.39
N PHE A 292 -3.02 -3.19 2.43
CA PHE A 292 -4.31 -2.47 2.46
C PHE A 292 -4.30 -1.20 1.62
N THR A 293 -3.15 -0.53 1.44
CA THR A 293 -3.05 0.54 0.43
C THR A 293 -3.27 -0.05 -0.96
N MET A 294 -2.58 -1.13 -1.31
CA MET A 294 -2.74 -1.80 -2.60
C MET A 294 -4.20 -2.19 -2.83
N ALA A 295 -4.85 -2.87 -1.87
CA ALA A 295 -6.25 -3.26 -1.98
C ALA A 295 -7.17 -2.07 -2.28
N CYS A 296 -7.00 -0.95 -1.57
CA CYS A 296 -7.75 0.28 -1.84
C CYS A 296 -7.41 0.89 -3.21
N MET A 297 -6.13 0.97 -3.58
CA MET A 297 -5.70 1.59 -4.85
C MET A 297 -6.16 0.78 -6.06
N ASN A 298 -5.97 -0.55 -6.06
CA ASN A 298 -6.49 -1.43 -7.11
C ASN A 298 -8.01 -1.30 -7.22
N SER A 299 -8.73 -1.34 -6.09
CA SER A 299 -10.19 -1.18 -6.03
C SER A 299 -10.71 0.22 -6.39
N TRP A 300 -9.87 1.25 -6.34
CA TRP A 300 -10.21 2.62 -6.76
C TRP A 300 -9.92 2.81 -8.24
N ALA A 301 -8.70 2.46 -8.66
CA ALA A 301 -8.20 2.61 -10.01
C ALA A 301 -9.03 1.80 -11.02
N LEU A 302 -9.34 0.54 -10.73
CA LEU A 302 -10.02 -0.35 -11.67
C LEU A 302 -11.28 -1.00 -11.06
N PRO A 303 -12.34 -1.22 -11.86
CA PRO A 303 -13.54 -1.93 -11.42
C PRO A 303 -13.33 -3.46 -11.30
N SER A 304 -12.19 -3.98 -11.77
CA SER A 304 -11.80 -5.40 -11.81
C SER A 304 -11.64 -6.07 -10.43
N TYR A 305 -11.77 -5.29 -9.33
CA TYR A 305 -11.51 -5.72 -7.96
C TYR A 305 -12.75 -5.61 -7.03
N PRO A 306 -13.88 -6.28 -7.36
CA PRO A 306 -15.11 -6.18 -6.58
C PRO A 306 -15.03 -6.84 -5.19
N ASN A 307 -14.32 -7.97 -5.02
CA ASN A 307 -14.22 -8.64 -3.72
C ASN A 307 -13.34 -7.83 -2.76
N GLN A 308 -12.25 -7.24 -3.24
CA GLN A 308 -11.43 -6.30 -2.47
C GLN A 308 -12.26 -5.09 -2.03
N ARG A 309 -13.02 -4.48 -2.95
CA ARG A 309 -13.89 -3.33 -2.65
C ARG A 309 -14.91 -3.68 -1.55
N GLU A 310 -15.55 -4.84 -1.62
CA GLU A 310 -16.48 -5.29 -0.58
C GLU A 310 -15.79 -5.58 0.75
N ALA A 311 -14.61 -6.22 0.75
CA ALA A 311 -13.87 -6.55 1.95
C ALA A 311 -13.31 -5.31 2.67
N MET A 312 -12.71 -4.37 1.92
CA MET A 312 -12.15 -3.12 2.44
C MET A 312 -13.23 -2.18 3.01
N SER A 313 -14.46 -2.21 2.47
CA SER A 313 -15.60 -1.47 3.02
C SER A 313 -16.05 -1.95 4.42
N LYS A 314 -15.65 -3.16 4.84
CA LYS A 314 -16.00 -3.78 6.12
C LYS A 314 -14.91 -3.62 7.19
N ILE A 315 -13.75 -3.06 6.84
CA ILE A 315 -12.75 -2.63 7.84
C ILE A 315 -13.24 -1.30 8.43
N GLY A 316 -13.33 -1.21 9.75
CA GLY A 316 -13.75 0.03 10.41
C GLY A 316 -12.73 1.17 10.30
N ASP A 317 -13.11 2.34 10.82
CA ASP A 317 -12.31 3.56 11.01
C ASP A 317 -10.96 3.36 11.75
N GLY A 318 -10.72 2.18 12.32
CA GLY A 318 -9.49 1.81 13.00
C GLY A 318 -8.20 1.92 12.15
N THR A 319 -8.28 2.00 10.82
CA THR A 319 -7.12 2.27 9.95
C THR A 319 -6.78 3.76 9.82
N THR A 320 -7.76 4.66 10.03
CA THR A 320 -7.70 6.07 9.57
C THR A 320 -7.39 7.09 10.67
N SER A 321 -6.53 6.75 11.64
CA SER A 321 -5.85 7.76 12.46
C SER A 321 -4.81 8.52 11.60
N ILE A 322 -5.29 9.36 10.69
CA ILE A 322 -4.49 10.28 9.88
C ILE A 322 -3.81 11.28 10.84
N ARG A 323 -2.48 11.35 10.81
CA ARG A 323 -1.68 12.29 11.63
C ARG A 323 -0.64 12.95 10.73
N PRO A 324 -0.66 14.28 10.56
CA PRO A 324 0.33 14.96 9.73
C PRO A 324 1.74 14.76 10.30
N PRO A 325 2.79 14.55 9.46
CA PRO A 325 4.17 14.76 9.88
C PRO A 325 4.37 16.20 10.38
N ASP A 326 5.10 16.33 11.50
CA ASP A 326 5.51 17.62 12.06
C ASP A 326 6.61 18.24 11.19
N PRO A 327 6.44 19.46 10.62
CA PRO A 327 7.43 20.11 9.76
C PRO A 327 8.83 20.33 10.38
N THR A 328 8.96 20.23 11.70
CA THR A 328 10.24 20.37 12.43
C THR A 328 11.05 19.06 12.51
N MET A 329 10.49 17.93 12.06
CA MET A 329 11.17 16.63 12.06
C MET A 329 12.40 16.60 11.14
N ALA A 330 13.36 15.73 11.46
CA ALA A 330 14.47 15.40 10.56
C ALA A 330 13.95 14.85 9.22
N ILE A 331 14.59 15.23 8.11
CA ILE A 331 14.12 15.02 6.73
C ILE A 331 13.71 13.56 6.45
N SER A 332 14.54 12.59 6.84
CA SER A 332 14.25 11.16 6.68
C SER A 332 13.01 10.71 7.45
N GLY A 333 12.86 11.14 8.71
CA GLY A 333 11.68 10.86 9.51
C GLY A 333 10.42 11.55 8.98
N TRP A 334 10.54 12.76 8.41
CA TRP A 334 9.45 13.46 7.75
C TRP A 334 8.96 12.72 6.50
N TYR A 335 9.89 12.25 5.65
CA TYR A 335 9.59 11.54 4.41
C TYR A 335 8.75 10.27 4.65
N GLU A 336 9.13 9.44 5.62
CA GLU A 336 8.39 8.21 5.92
C GLU A 336 7.07 8.47 6.64
N ALA A 337 6.99 9.52 7.48
CA ALA A 337 5.74 9.97 8.07
C ALA A 337 4.77 10.56 7.02
N TYR A 338 5.28 11.26 6.00
CA TYR A 338 4.50 11.72 4.84
C TYR A 338 3.98 10.55 3.98
N ARG A 339 4.81 9.52 3.73
CA ARG A 339 4.36 8.31 3.02
C ARG A 339 3.26 7.60 3.80
N LEU A 340 3.45 7.35 5.10
CA LEU A 340 2.41 6.79 5.97
C LEU A 340 1.13 7.64 6.00
N TYR A 341 1.26 8.97 5.97
CA TYR A 341 0.12 9.89 5.87
C TYR A 341 -0.64 9.72 4.56
N PHE A 342 0.05 9.69 3.41
CA PHE A 342 -0.55 9.44 2.10
C PHE A 342 -1.29 8.10 2.07
N HIS A 343 -0.66 7.02 2.54
CA HIS A 343 -1.28 5.68 2.63
C HIS A 343 -2.59 5.69 3.43
N ARG A 344 -2.59 6.30 4.63
CA ARG A 344 -3.82 6.40 5.46
C ARG A 344 -4.89 7.29 4.82
N THR A 345 -4.48 8.35 4.14
CA THR A 345 -5.39 9.28 3.46
C THR A 345 -6.05 8.64 2.23
N ALA A 346 -5.31 7.85 1.44
CA ALA A 346 -5.85 7.09 0.33
C ALA A 346 -6.83 5.99 0.80
N VAL A 347 -6.50 5.26 1.87
CA VAL A 347 -7.41 4.27 2.48
C VAL A 347 -8.69 4.93 2.99
N TRP A 348 -8.58 6.05 3.71
CA TRP A 348 -9.72 6.84 4.15
C TRP A 348 -10.60 7.31 2.99
N ALA A 349 -9.99 7.86 1.95
CA ALA A 349 -10.71 8.43 0.81
C ALA A 349 -11.48 7.33 0.07
N PHE A 350 -10.84 6.20 -0.22
CA PHE A 350 -11.47 5.04 -0.84
C PHE A 350 -12.64 4.48 -0.01
N GLN A 351 -12.44 4.27 1.30
CA GLN A 351 -13.51 3.78 2.18
C GLN A 351 -14.67 4.78 2.27
N THR A 352 -14.37 6.08 2.25
CA THR A 352 -15.38 7.15 2.30
C THR A 352 -16.18 7.22 1.01
N CYS A 353 -15.56 7.18 -0.17
CA CYS A 353 -16.25 7.08 -1.45
C CYS A 353 -17.11 5.80 -1.52
N THR A 354 -16.62 4.68 -1.01
CA THR A 354 -17.36 3.41 -0.99
C THR A 354 -18.58 3.47 -0.06
N ALA A 355 -18.47 4.13 1.10
CA ALA A 355 -19.57 4.32 2.04
C ALA A 355 -20.61 5.36 1.58
N VAL A 356 -20.19 6.34 0.78
CA VAL A 356 -21.07 7.35 0.14
C VAL A 356 -21.77 6.74 -1.07
N GLY A 357 -21.08 5.94 -1.88
CA GLY A 357 -21.60 5.33 -3.11
C GLY A 357 -21.92 6.36 -4.21
N LEU A 358 -22.39 5.86 -5.36
CA LEU A 358 -22.65 6.68 -6.57
C LEU A 358 -23.66 7.83 -6.36
N TYR A 359 -24.56 7.71 -5.38
CA TYR A 359 -25.69 8.63 -5.19
C TYR A 359 -25.82 9.20 -3.76
N GLY A 360 -25.00 8.79 -2.80
CA GLY A 360 -25.04 9.32 -1.43
C GLY A 360 -24.35 10.67 -1.30
N THR A 361 -24.66 11.41 -0.24
CA THR A 361 -24.03 12.71 0.06
C THR A 361 -23.00 12.55 1.17
N ALA A 362 -21.80 13.11 0.96
CA ALA A 362 -20.77 13.15 2.00
C ALA A 362 -21.29 13.86 3.26
N THR A 363 -21.08 13.23 4.42
CA THR A 363 -21.48 13.76 5.73
C THR A 363 -20.57 14.91 6.17
N GLU A 364 -21.04 15.73 7.11
CA GLU A 364 -20.26 16.84 7.67
C GLU A 364 -18.90 16.40 8.22
N ASN A 365 -18.86 15.25 8.89
CA ASN A 365 -17.61 14.65 9.40
C ASN A 365 -16.64 14.27 8.26
N MET A 366 -17.15 13.80 7.12
CA MET A 366 -16.33 13.47 5.95
C MET A 366 -15.78 14.73 5.29
N ARG A 367 -16.56 15.82 5.23
CA ARG A 367 -16.12 17.13 4.70
C ARG A 367 -15.09 17.79 5.61
N SER A 368 -15.33 17.83 6.92
CA SER A 368 -14.36 18.39 7.89
C SER A 368 -13.04 17.61 7.89
N GLN A 369 -13.07 16.28 7.67
CA GLN A 369 -11.85 15.48 7.48
C GLN A 369 -11.15 15.81 6.15
N GLN A 370 -11.90 15.96 5.06
CA GLN A 370 -11.40 16.39 3.75
C GLN A 370 -10.69 17.76 3.84
N GLU A 371 -11.33 18.75 4.48
CA GLU A 371 -10.77 20.09 4.72
C GLU A 371 -9.48 20.04 5.52
N GLY A 372 -9.43 19.26 6.61
CA GLY A 372 -8.21 19.05 7.39
C GLY A 372 -7.07 18.44 6.56
N ILE A 373 -7.38 17.46 5.70
CA ILE A 373 -6.41 16.84 4.80
C ILE A 373 -5.84 17.87 3.80
N LEU A 374 -6.71 18.69 3.19
CA LEU A 374 -6.33 19.72 2.22
C LEU A 374 -5.54 20.86 2.86
N ALA A 375 -5.85 21.21 4.12
CA ALA A 375 -5.09 22.18 4.89
C ALA A 375 -3.64 21.71 5.14
N HIS A 376 -3.43 20.42 5.45
CA HIS A 376 -2.08 19.86 5.59
C HIS A 376 -1.29 19.93 4.28
N TYR A 377 -1.86 19.48 3.15
CA TYR A 377 -1.20 19.55 1.84
C TYR A 377 -0.85 20.99 1.44
N SER A 378 -1.80 21.92 1.59
CA SER A 378 -1.59 23.35 1.30
C SER A 378 -0.48 23.96 2.17
N THR A 379 -0.40 23.57 3.45
CA THR A 379 0.68 23.99 4.36
C THR A 379 2.04 23.44 3.90
N TRP A 380 2.10 22.20 3.43
CA TRP A 380 3.36 21.58 3.02
C TRP A 380 3.85 22.03 1.64
N LEU A 381 2.99 22.35 0.67
CA LEU A 381 3.42 22.67 -0.70
C LEU A 381 4.50 23.75 -0.75
N GLN A 382 4.35 24.84 0.00
CA GLN A 382 5.36 25.90 0.04
C GLN A 382 6.67 25.44 0.69
N MET A 383 6.59 24.64 1.77
CA MET A 383 7.76 24.04 2.41
C MET A 383 8.48 23.08 1.44
N ILE A 384 7.73 22.25 0.72
CA ILE A 384 8.27 21.27 -0.24
C ILE A 384 8.97 21.98 -1.40
N ARG A 385 8.37 23.02 -1.99
CA ARG A 385 9.03 23.84 -3.04
C ARG A 385 10.36 24.41 -2.54
N THR A 386 10.37 25.04 -1.37
CA THR A 386 11.61 25.55 -0.75
C THR A 386 12.63 24.46 -0.41
N ARG A 387 12.21 23.20 -0.22
CA ARG A 387 13.12 22.05 -0.07
C ARG A 387 13.66 21.51 -1.40
N VAL A 388 12.90 21.63 -2.50
CA VAL A 388 13.38 21.35 -3.87
C VAL A 388 14.43 22.38 -4.27
N ASP A 389 14.12 23.68 -4.11
CA ASP A 389 15.03 24.78 -4.45
C ASP A 389 16.31 24.79 -3.59
N GLY A 390 16.21 24.32 -2.34
CA GLY A 390 17.31 24.23 -1.38
C GLY A 390 17.99 22.86 -1.32
N ALA A 391 17.72 21.92 -2.23
CA ALA A 391 18.33 20.60 -2.22
C ALA A 391 19.83 20.65 -2.53
N THR A 392 20.66 20.01 -1.70
CA THR A 392 22.14 20.06 -1.83
C THR A 392 22.73 18.85 -2.52
N THR A 393 21.98 17.75 -2.57
CA THR A 393 22.38 16.49 -3.19
C THR A 393 21.32 16.00 -4.18
N GLU A 394 21.72 15.16 -5.13
CA GLU A 394 20.81 14.61 -6.14
C GLU A 394 19.71 13.71 -5.52
N ASP A 395 20.04 13.01 -4.44
CA ASP A 395 19.12 12.16 -3.67
C ASP A 395 18.08 12.99 -2.90
N GLU A 396 18.48 14.10 -2.28
CA GLU A 396 17.55 15.07 -1.70
C GLU A 396 16.63 15.69 -2.77
N LEU A 397 17.21 16.10 -3.90
CA LEU A 397 16.45 16.70 -5.00
C LEU A 397 15.39 15.73 -5.51
N TRP A 398 15.78 14.49 -5.86
CA TRP A 398 14.84 13.47 -6.32
C TRP A 398 13.75 13.18 -5.28
N LYS A 399 14.09 13.07 -3.99
CA LYS A 399 13.11 12.83 -2.91
C LYS A 399 12.10 13.97 -2.80
N TRP A 400 12.55 15.23 -2.77
CA TRP A 400 11.65 16.37 -2.63
C TRP A 400 10.85 16.64 -3.90
N THR A 401 11.42 16.43 -5.09
CA THR A 401 10.74 16.53 -6.38
C THR A 401 9.65 15.46 -6.53
N MET A 402 9.88 14.21 -6.11
CA MET A 402 8.85 13.17 -6.08
C MET A 402 7.77 13.42 -5.00
N VAL A 403 8.12 14.05 -3.87
CA VAL A 403 7.13 14.52 -2.87
C VAL A 403 6.29 15.68 -3.39
N LEU A 404 6.89 16.62 -4.14
CA LEU A 404 6.17 17.73 -4.78
C LEU A 404 5.17 17.19 -5.81
N PHE A 405 5.64 16.38 -6.75
CA PHE A 405 4.81 15.69 -7.74
C PHE A 405 3.65 14.92 -7.09
N SER A 406 3.96 14.09 -6.08
CA SER A 406 2.95 13.33 -5.33
C SER A 406 1.92 14.24 -4.66
N SER A 407 2.34 15.39 -4.12
CA SER A 407 1.45 16.34 -3.43
C SER A 407 0.55 17.08 -4.41
N LEU A 408 1.09 17.54 -5.54
CA LEU A 408 0.36 18.22 -6.61
C LEU A 408 -0.68 17.32 -7.28
N GLY A 409 -0.42 16.00 -7.37
CA GLY A 409 -1.43 15.02 -7.79
C GLY A 409 -2.44 14.64 -6.69
N SER A 410 -1.99 14.54 -5.43
CA SER A 410 -2.85 14.13 -4.30
C SER A 410 -3.88 15.19 -3.92
N GLN A 411 -3.52 16.47 -3.94
CA GLN A 411 -4.41 17.54 -3.48
C GLN A 411 -5.68 17.70 -4.35
N PRO A 412 -5.60 17.70 -5.70
CA PRO A 412 -6.79 17.67 -6.57
C PRO A 412 -7.63 16.40 -6.39
N LEU A 413 -7.00 15.24 -6.24
CA LEU A 413 -7.67 13.95 -5.99
C LEU A 413 -8.53 14.00 -4.72
N PHE A 414 -7.97 14.50 -3.61
CA PHE A 414 -8.71 14.63 -2.35
C PHE A 414 -9.68 15.82 -2.34
N ALA A 415 -9.45 16.88 -3.11
CA ALA A 415 -10.37 18.01 -3.23
C ALA A 415 -11.66 17.66 -3.99
N CYS A 416 -11.52 16.92 -5.09
CA CYS A 416 -12.65 16.54 -5.94
C CYS A 416 -13.35 15.24 -5.47
N LEU A 417 -12.97 14.68 -4.32
CA LEU A 417 -13.41 13.39 -3.80
C LEU A 417 -14.94 13.22 -3.68
N PHE A 418 -15.68 14.32 -3.53
CA PHE A 418 -17.14 14.35 -3.46
C PHE A 418 -17.80 15.12 -4.61
N ASP A 419 -17.04 15.45 -5.65
CA ASP A 419 -17.61 15.88 -6.92
C ASP A 419 -18.25 14.66 -7.61
N ARG A 420 -19.48 14.83 -8.11
CA ARG A 420 -20.18 13.80 -8.89
C ARG A 420 -20.11 14.04 -10.39
N GLU A 421 -19.87 15.27 -10.82
CA GLU A 421 -19.82 15.67 -12.23
C GLU A 421 -18.38 15.71 -12.77
N GLU A 422 -17.36 15.64 -11.90
CA GLU A 422 -15.92 15.69 -12.23
C GLU A 422 -15.50 16.99 -12.92
N MET A 423 -16.15 18.09 -12.54
CA MET A 423 -15.94 19.44 -13.06
C MET A 423 -14.95 20.24 -12.21
N MET A 424 -14.79 19.92 -10.92
CA MET A 424 -13.89 20.64 -10.02
C MET A 424 -12.40 20.43 -10.33
N TYR A 425 -12.04 19.45 -11.16
CA TYR A 425 -10.66 19.23 -11.60
C TYR A 425 -10.09 20.42 -12.40
N ASP A 426 -10.93 21.21 -13.09
CA ASP A 426 -10.52 22.43 -13.80
C ASP A 426 -9.86 23.46 -12.86
N LEU A 427 -10.30 23.52 -11.60
CA LEU A 427 -9.73 24.41 -10.57
C LEU A 427 -8.28 24.05 -10.22
N TYR A 428 -7.82 22.88 -10.67
CA TYR A 428 -6.49 22.31 -10.43
C TYR A 428 -5.66 22.16 -11.71
N THR A 429 -6.06 22.79 -12.82
CA THR A 429 -5.31 22.79 -14.10
C THR A 429 -3.83 23.18 -13.90
N GLU A 430 -3.54 24.22 -13.12
CA GLU A 430 -2.15 24.62 -12.82
C GLU A 430 -1.41 23.64 -11.90
N TYR A 431 -2.09 22.93 -11.01
CA TYR A 431 -1.47 21.87 -10.19
C TYR A 431 -1.05 20.69 -11.07
N PHE A 432 -1.87 20.34 -12.06
CA PHE A 432 -1.54 19.30 -13.03
C PHE A 432 -0.40 19.74 -13.95
N ARG A 433 -0.37 21.00 -14.41
CA ARG A 433 0.74 21.54 -15.21
C ARG A 433 2.05 21.53 -14.42
N GLU A 434 2.07 22.08 -13.21
CA GLU A 434 3.24 22.05 -12.32
C GLU A 434 3.69 20.61 -12.02
N ALA A 435 2.76 19.67 -11.82
CA ALA A 435 3.11 18.26 -11.62
C ALA A 435 3.82 17.65 -12.84
N LEU A 436 3.34 17.92 -14.05
CA LEU A 436 3.98 17.46 -15.29
C LEU A 436 5.34 18.11 -15.49
N ASP A 437 5.47 19.44 -15.30
CA ASP A 437 6.75 20.17 -15.38
C ASP A 437 7.80 19.59 -14.39
N VAL A 438 7.37 19.30 -13.15
CA VAL A 438 8.19 18.71 -12.09
C VAL A 438 8.64 17.28 -12.44
N PHE A 439 7.76 16.49 -13.07
CA PHE A 439 8.06 15.12 -13.50
C PHE A 439 8.99 15.10 -14.73
N GLU A 440 8.70 15.90 -15.75
CA GLU A 440 9.51 16.05 -16.97
C GLU A 440 10.93 16.56 -16.65
N ARG A 441 11.06 17.50 -15.70
CA ARG A 441 12.37 17.94 -15.20
C ARG A 441 13.15 16.80 -14.53
N GLN A 442 12.46 15.92 -13.79
CA GLN A 442 13.10 14.76 -13.17
C GLN A 442 13.48 13.68 -14.20
N ALA A 443 12.68 13.52 -15.25
CA ALA A 443 12.97 12.65 -16.39
C ALA A 443 14.26 13.07 -17.09
N ALA A 444 14.39 14.33 -17.49
CA ALA A 444 15.59 14.85 -18.16
C ALA A 444 16.88 14.67 -17.32
N ILE A 445 16.80 14.83 -15.99
CA ILE A 445 17.92 14.58 -15.07
C ILE A 445 18.31 13.08 -15.01
N ALA A 446 17.33 12.19 -15.21
CA ALA A 446 17.48 10.75 -15.03
C ALA A 446 17.79 9.98 -16.34
N GLU A 447 17.48 10.54 -17.51
CA GLU A 447 17.87 9.98 -18.81
C GLU A 447 19.40 9.91 -18.95
N GLY A 448 20.13 10.90 -18.41
CA GLY A 448 21.59 10.85 -18.25
C GLY A 448 22.10 9.73 -17.31
N LYS A 449 21.20 8.96 -16.67
CA LYS A 449 21.49 7.85 -15.73
C LYS A 449 20.69 6.58 -16.07
N SER A 450 20.21 6.47 -17.32
CA SER A 450 19.54 5.29 -17.89
C SER A 450 18.21 4.85 -17.26
N HIS A 451 17.73 5.47 -16.17
CA HIS A 451 16.42 5.18 -15.57
C HIS A 451 16.01 6.24 -14.53
N LEU A 452 14.69 6.44 -14.33
CA LEU A 452 14.07 7.41 -13.40
C LEU A 452 14.28 7.11 -11.90
N GLY A 453 15.15 6.16 -11.55
CA GLY A 453 15.18 5.52 -10.23
C GLY A 453 13.95 4.61 -9.96
N LEU A 454 13.11 4.38 -10.97
CA LEU A 454 12.04 3.39 -10.92
C LEU A 454 12.64 1.98 -11.18
N PRO A 455 12.18 0.95 -10.44
CA PRO A 455 12.57 -0.45 -10.67
C PRO A 455 12.28 -0.88 -12.11
N GLN A 456 13.20 -1.65 -12.70
CA GLN A 456 13.02 -2.22 -14.05
C GLN A 456 11.84 -3.18 -14.14
N VAL A 457 11.53 -3.91 -13.05
CA VAL A 457 10.40 -4.83 -12.94
C VAL A 457 9.49 -4.35 -11.82
N THR A 458 8.19 -4.21 -12.10
CA THR A 458 7.20 -3.88 -11.07
C THR A 458 6.25 -5.05 -10.81
N VAL A 459 6.05 -5.33 -9.52
CA VAL A 459 5.07 -6.31 -9.05
C VAL A 459 3.82 -5.65 -8.45
N TRP A 460 3.80 -4.32 -8.43
CA TRP A 460 2.65 -3.47 -8.05
C TRP A 460 2.68 -2.10 -8.74
N ASN A 461 1.51 -1.47 -8.76
CA ASN A 461 1.25 -0.16 -9.33
C ASN A 461 2.11 0.92 -8.65
N ARG A 462 2.94 1.62 -9.43
CA ARG A 462 3.79 2.72 -8.98
C ARG A 462 2.92 3.93 -8.72
N ARG A 463 3.05 4.53 -7.52
CA ARG A 463 2.32 5.76 -7.13
C ARG A 463 2.46 6.86 -8.18
N GLU A 464 3.66 7.03 -8.72
CA GLU A 464 4.02 8.08 -9.66
C GLU A 464 3.25 7.92 -10.98
N ILE A 465 3.15 6.70 -11.48
CA ILE A 465 2.42 6.36 -12.70
C ILE A 465 0.92 6.44 -12.48
N GLN A 466 0.43 6.04 -11.31
CA GLN A 466 -0.97 6.23 -10.92
C GLN A 466 -1.36 7.71 -10.88
N VAL A 467 -0.45 8.62 -10.49
CA VAL A 467 -0.66 10.07 -10.58
C VAL A 467 -0.70 10.55 -12.04
N LEU A 468 0.20 10.09 -12.91
CA LEU A 468 0.16 10.44 -14.34
C LEU A 468 -1.14 9.95 -15.01
N LEU A 469 -1.55 8.70 -14.76
CA LEU A 469 -2.80 8.12 -15.26
C LEU A 469 -4.04 8.85 -14.73
N PHE A 470 -4.03 9.31 -13.48
CA PHE A 470 -5.07 10.16 -12.91
C PHE A 470 -5.15 11.53 -13.61
N ILE A 471 -4.02 12.22 -13.80
CA ILE A 471 -3.98 13.50 -14.53
C ILE A 471 -4.50 13.33 -15.97
N MET A 472 -4.08 12.25 -16.63
CA MET A 472 -4.47 11.88 -17.99
C MET A 472 -6.00 11.69 -18.15
N ILE A 473 -6.69 11.15 -17.14
CA ILE A 473 -8.14 10.82 -17.22
C ILE A 473 -9.02 11.95 -16.64
N CYS A 474 -8.56 12.65 -15.61
CA CYS A 474 -9.36 13.61 -14.85
C CYS A 474 -9.17 15.08 -15.25
N SER A 475 -8.04 15.46 -15.88
CA SER A 475 -7.94 16.79 -16.51
C SER A 475 -8.95 16.91 -17.66
N ARG A 476 -9.35 18.14 -18.02
CA ARG A 476 -10.08 18.45 -19.27
C ARG A 476 -9.29 19.33 -20.24
N ASP A 477 -8.11 19.80 -19.82
CA ASP A 477 -7.13 20.49 -20.67
C ASP A 477 -6.43 19.47 -21.59
N ILE A 478 -6.46 19.74 -22.90
CA ILE A 478 -5.93 18.81 -23.92
C ILE A 478 -4.40 18.72 -23.93
N GLU A 479 -3.69 19.81 -23.59
CA GLU A 479 -2.22 19.81 -23.50
C GLU A 479 -1.79 18.91 -22.33
N ILE A 480 -2.41 19.12 -21.17
CA ILE A 480 -2.15 18.35 -19.94
C ILE A 480 -2.49 16.87 -20.15
N ARG A 481 -3.62 16.54 -20.80
CA ARG A 481 -3.97 15.17 -21.17
C ARG A 481 -2.91 14.52 -22.06
N MET A 482 -2.51 15.19 -23.12
CA MET A 482 -1.58 14.63 -24.11
C MET A 482 -0.15 14.50 -23.56
N ARG A 483 0.31 15.44 -22.72
CA ARG A 483 1.58 15.35 -21.97
C ARG A 483 1.57 14.19 -20.99
N ALA A 484 0.52 14.07 -20.16
CA ALA A 484 0.38 12.96 -19.23
C ALA A 484 0.31 11.60 -19.96
N ALA A 485 -0.43 11.51 -21.08
CA ALA A 485 -0.51 10.30 -21.90
C ALA A 485 0.83 9.94 -22.57
N ALA A 486 1.62 10.93 -23.00
CA ALA A 486 2.97 10.70 -23.54
C ALA A 486 3.92 10.15 -22.46
N LEU A 487 3.95 10.76 -21.27
CA LEU A 487 4.75 10.27 -20.15
C LEU A 487 4.32 8.86 -19.71
N CYS A 488 3.02 8.57 -19.71
CA CYS A 488 2.52 7.22 -19.45
C CYS A 488 3.07 6.21 -20.48
N ARG A 489 3.10 6.55 -21.78
CA ARG A 489 3.67 5.69 -22.83
C ARG A 489 5.18 5.50 -22.71
N THR A 490 5.91 6.49 -22.19
CA THR A 490 7.36 6.38 -21.95
C THR A 490 7.70 5.50 -20.74
N TYR A 491 6.91 5.55 -19.66
CA TYR A 491 7.25 4.91 -18.39
C TYR A 491 6.42 3.67 -18.03
N ILE A 492 5.31 3.40 -18.73
CA ILE A 492 4.62 2.10 -18.71
C ILE A 492 5.26 1.23 -19.80
N THR A 493 5.83 0.12 -19.40
CA THR A 493 6.65 -0.79 -20.22
C THR A 493 6.09 -2.22 -20.17
N VAL A 494 6.72 -3.15 -20.89
CA VAL A 494 6.40 -4.60 -20.78
C VAL A 494 6.54 -5.15 -19.35
N ASP A 495 7.31 -4.49 -18.49
CA ASP A 495 7.55 -4.84 -17.08
C ASP A 495 6.70 -4.05 -16.07
N SER A 496 5.79 -3.22 -16.57
CA SER A 496 4.73 -2.62 -15.75
C SER A 496 3.64 -3.64 -15.41
N THR A 497 2.83 -3.33 -14.40
CA THR A 497 1.70 -4.18 -14.03
C THR A 497 0.63 -4.21 -15.12
N TRP A 498 -0.14 -5.30 -15.14
CA TRP A 498 -1.31 -5.43 -16.01
C TRP A 498 -2.41 -4.39 -15.70
N ASP A 499 -2.46 -3.85 -14.49
CA ASP A 499 -3.30 -2.70 -14.14
C ASP A 499 -2.84 -1.41 -14.84
N GLU A 500 -1.55 -1.04 -14.73
CA GLU A 500 -1.00 0.17 -15.37
C GLU A 500 -1.18 0.12 -16.90
N LYS A 501 -0.92 -1.05 -17.50
CA LYS A 501 -1.16 -1.30 -18.94
C LYS A 501 -2.64 -1.14 -19.30
N ALA A 502 -3.56 -1.74 -18.53
CA ALA A 502 -5.00 -1.64 -18.78
C ALA A 502 -5.50 -0.20 -18.65
N MET A 503 -5.03 0.55 -17.65
CA MET A 503 -5.38 1.96 -17.46
C MET A 503 -4.86 2.85 -18.60
N LEU A 504 -3.67 2.59 -19.16
CA LEU A 504 -3.17 3.32 -20.32
C LEU A 504 -3.93 2.98 -21.62
N MET A 505 -4.20 1.69 -21.85
CA MET A 505 -4.92 1.21 -23.03
C MET A 505 -6.38 1.69 -23.03
N ALA A 506 -7.14 1.39 -21.97
CA ALA A 506 -8.52 1.84 -21.83
C ALA A 506 -8.61 3.37 -21.66
N GLY A 507 -7.69 4.00 -20.92
CA GLY A 507 -7.64 5.44 -20.73
C GLY A 507 -7.37 6.22 -22.03
N THR A 508 -6.61 5.65 -22.98
CA THR A 508 -6.45 6.26 -24.31
C THR A 508 -7.79 6.31 -25.07
N GLU A 509 -8.58 5.24 -25.03
CA GLU A 509 -9.89 5.23 -25.70
C GLU A 509 -10.92 6.08 -24.95
N TRP A 510 -10.86 6.15 -23.60
CA TRP A 510 -11.62 7.11 -22.80
C TRP A 510 -11.36 8.53 -23.29
N ILE A 511 -10.09 8.95 -23.37
CA ILE A 511 -9.71 10.28 -23.85
C ILE A 511 -10.30 10.53 -25.24
N LYS A 512 -10.07 9.63 -26.21
CA LYS A 512 -10.59 9.78 -27.58
C LYS A 512 -12.11 10.01 -27.62
N LEU A 513 -12.89 9.28 -26.84
CA LEU A 513 -14.36 9.40 -26.79
C LEU A 513 -14.81 10.73 -26.19
N GLU A 514 -14.13 11.23 -25.17
CA GLU A 514 -14.44 12.54 -24.58
C GLU A 514 -13.95 13.72 -25.44
N GLU A 515 -12.76 13.62 -26.04
CA GLU A 515 -12.21 14.62 -26.95
C GLU A 515 -13.07 14.78 -28.22
N ALA A 516 -13.62 13.67 -28.74
CA ALA A 516 -14.59 13.69 -29.84
C ALA A 516 -15.90 14.42 -29.50
N CYS A 517 -16.13 14.74 -28.22
CA CYS A 517 -17.27 15.53 -27.74
C CYS A 517 -16.88 16.95 -27.30
N ARG A 518 -15.64 17.40 -27.50
CA ARG A 518 -15.19 18.76 -27.16
C ARG A 518 -15.97 19.80 -27.99
N ASN A 519 -16.48 20.83 -27.34
CA ASN A 519 -17.35 21.83 -27.96
C ASN A 519 -16.59 22.96 -28.67
N GLU A 520 -17.31 23.91 -29.27
CA GLU A 520 -16.73 25.07 -29.98
C GLU A 520 -15.89 25.99 -29.08
N ASP A 521 -16.19 26.07 -27.77
CA ASP A 521 -15.38 26.80 -26.78
C ASP A 521 -14.07 26.06 -26.42
N GLY A 522 -13.84 24.87 -26.97
CA GLY A 522 -12.68 24.03 -26.67
C GLY A 522 -12.80 23.29 -25.33
N ILE A 523 -14.00 23.05 -24.80
CA ILE A 523 -14.24 22.41 -23.50
C ILE A 523 -14.95 21.05 -23.69
N ILE A 524 -14.57 20.03 -22.91
CA ILE A 524 -15.32 18.77 -22.83
C ILE A 524 -16.55 19.02 -21.94
N PRO A 525 -17.79 18.97 -22.47
CA PRO A 525 -19.00 19.24 -21.68
C PRO A 525 -19.23 18.15 -20.64
N LYS A 526 -19.96 18.44 -19.55
CA LYS A 526 -20.18 17.46 -18.47
C LYS A 526 -20.98 16.25 -18.95
N GLU A 527 -21.84 16.44 -19.94
CA GLU A 527 -22.64 15.43 -20.62
C GLU A 527 -21.79 14.47 -21.49
N ALA A 528 -20.51 14.76 -21.70
CA ALA A 528 -19.56 13.85 -22.33
C ALA A 528 -18.75 13.01 -21.32
N ARG A 529 -18.76 13.34 -20.02
CA ARG A 529 -17.97 12.62 -19.01
C ARG A 529 -18.37 11.14 -18.93
N LEU A 530 -17.36 10.29 -19.05
CA LEU A 530 -17.49 8.84 -18.93
C LEU A 530 -17.08 8.37 -17.54
N ARG A 531 -17.43 7.12 -17.21
CA ARG A 531 -16.79 6.33 -16.14
C ARG A 531 -16.65 4.88 -16.61
N TRP A 532 -15.50 4.23 -16.39
CA TRP A 532 -15.45 2.78 -16.53
C TRP A 532 -16.31 2.09 -15.47
N THR A 533 -17.04 1.06 -15.90
CA THR A 533 -17.83 0.17 -15.02
C THR A 533 -17.29 -1.25 -15.03
N ARG A 534 -16.51 -1.60 -16.07
CA ARG A 534 -15.79 -2.86 -16.24
C ARG A 534 -14.49 -2.59 -16.98
N VAL A 535 -13.42 -3.30 -16.63
CA VAL A 535 -12.13 -3.37 -17.32
C VAL A 535 -11.61 -4.80 -17.13
N ASP A 536 -11.65 -5.62 -18.16
CA ASP A 536 -11.24 -7.03 -18.12
C ASP A 536 -10.18 -7.32 -19.19
N TRP A 537 -9.13 -8.05 -18.84
CA TRP A 537 -8.24 -8.70 -19.82
C TRP A 537 -8.92 -9.95 -20.42
N ASN A 538 -8.65 -10.22 -21.69
CA ASN A 538 -8.87 -11.55 -22.28
C ASN A 538 -7.88 -12.58 -21.71
N ASP A 539 -8.16 -13.87 -21.83
CA ASP A 539 -7.37 -14.91 -21.16
C ASP A 539 -5.90 -14.95 -21.65
N THR A 540 -5.65 -14.56 -22.90
CA THR A 540 -4.29 -14.44 -23.49
C THR A 540 -3.55 -13.16 -23.10
N HIS A 541 -4.18 -12.24 -22.36
CA HIS A 541 -3.63 -10.94 -21.99
C HIS A 541 -3.14 -10.11 -23.20
N THR A 542 -3.84 -10.23 -24.32
CA THR A 542 -3.58 -9.50 -25.57
C THR A 542 -4.56 -8.35 -25.81
N GLU A 543 -5.71 -8.36 -25.12
CA GLU A 543 -6.77 -7.36 -25.30
C GLU A 543 -7.44 -7.03 -23.96
N VAL A 544 -7.84 -5.77 -23.82
CA VAL A 544 -8.64 -5.22 -22.71
C VAL A 544 -10.03 -4.88 -23.22
N THR A 545 -11.07 -5.42 -22.60
CA THR A 545 -12.46 -4.98 -22.80
C THR A 545 -12.84 -4.00 -21.69
N VAL A 546 -13.36 -2.83 -22.07
CA VAL A 546 -13.80 -1.77 -21.15
C VAL A 546 -15.24 -1.34 -21.45
N ASP A 547 -16.06 -1.21 -20.40
CA ASP A 547 -17.44 -0.71 -20.50
C ASP A 547 -17.53 0.72 -19.92
N PHE A 548 -17.61 1.72 -20.79
CA PHE A 548 -17.77 3.13 -20.42
C PHE A 548 -19.25 3.48 -20.24
N TYR A 549 -19.61 4.02 -19.08
CA TYR A 549 -20.94 4.54 -18.78
C TYR A 549 -20.94 6.07 -18.87
N ASN A 550 -21.85 6.65 -19.65
CA ASN A 550 -22.06 8.10 -19.73
C ASN A 550 -23.07 8.55 -18.67
N LEU A 551 -22.67 9.50 -17.81
CA LEU A 551 -23.46 9.91 -16.65
C LEU A 551 -24.78 10.62 -17.00
N SER A 552 -24.83 11.35 -18.11
CA SER A 552 -25.97 12.20 -18.49
C SER A 552 -26.90 11.59 -19.52
N ARG A 553 -26.38 10.69 -20.38
CA ARG A 553 -27.18 9.93 -21.35
C ARG A 553 -27.68 8.60 -20.80
N HIS A 554 -27.06 8.10 -19.73
CA HIS A 554 -27.27 6.75 -19.16
C HIS A 554 -26.98 5.60 -20.15
N GLU A 555 -26.13 5.89 -21.15
CA GLU A 555 -25.67 4.94 -22.17
C GLU A 555 -24.43 4.18 -21.71
N LEU A 556 -24.29 2.92 -22.18
CA LEU A 556 -23.11 2.09 -21.97
C LEU A 556 -22.43 1.81 -23.33
N THR A 557 -21.12 2.05 -23.41
CA THR A 557 -20.29 1.84 -24.61
C THR A 557 -19.17 0.85 -24.29
N THR A 558 -19.27 -0.36 -24.84
CA THR A 558 -18.20 -1.37 -24.76
C THR A 558 -17.15 -1.12 -25.84
N VAL A 559 -15.87 -1.12 -25.45
CA VAL A 559 -14.72 -1.01 -26.36
C VAL A 559 -13.72 -2.13 -26.06
N THR A 560 -13.09 -2.69 -27.10
CA THR A 560 -12.00 -3.67 -26.95
C THR A 560 -10.72 -3.09 -27.54
N VAL A 561 -9.61 -3.21 -26.81
CA VAL A 561 -8.32 -2.55 -27.11
C VAL A 561 -7.20 -3.57 -26.99
N GLY A 562 -6.47 -3.86 -28.08
CA GLY A 562 -5.41 -4.87 -28.07
C GLY A 562 -5.03 -5.36 -29.46
N GLY A 563 -4.51 -6.59 -29.55
CA GLY A 563 -4.19 -7.26 -30.83
C GLY A 563 -3.23 -6.44 -31.70
N ASP A 564 -3.69 -6.06 -32.90
CA ASP A 564 -2.94 -5.28 -33.89
C ASP A 564 -2.88 -3.76 -33.60
N THR A 565 -3.42 -3.29 -32.47
CA THR A 565 -3.30 -1.87 -32.08
C THR A 565 -1.86 -1.52 -31.68
N GLY A 566 -1.52 -0.22 -31.75
CA GLY A 566 -0.19 0.30 -31.40
C GLY A 566 0.26 0.12 -29.95
N PHE A 567 -0.42 -0.70 -29.15
CA PHE A 567 -0.08 -1.07 -27.77
C PHE A 567 0.68 -2.40 -27.65
N ALA A 568 0.92 -3.13 -28.75
CA ALA A 568 1.64 -4.42 -28.73
C ALA A 568 2.98 -4.40 -27.97
N HIS A 569 3.67 -3.25 -27.94
CA HIS A 569 4.90 -3.04 -27.17
C HIS A 569 4.69 -3.17 -25.64
N LEU A 570 3.61 -2.62 -25.09
CA LEU A 570 3.26 -2.78 -23.67
C LEU A 570 3.02 -4.24 -23.30
N LEU A 571 2.65 -5.07 -24.27
CA LEU A 571 2.31 -6.47 -24.07
C LEU A 571 3.55 -7.37 -24.19
N TRP A 572 4.34 -7.23 -25.27
CA TRP A 572 5.32 -8.26 -25.65
C TRP A 572 6.72 -7.79 -26.11
N THR A 573 6.98 -6.50 -26.35
CA THR A 573 8.31 -6.04 -26.84
C THR A 573 8.81 -4.81 -26.09
N VAL A 574 10.03 -4.91 -25.53
CA VAL A 574 10.82 -3.75 -25.05
C VAL A 574 11.19 -2.84 -26.21
#